data_AF-A0A1Y1UU70-F1
#
_entry.id   AF-A0A1Y1UU70-F1
#
_cell.length_a   1.000
_cell.length_b   1.000
_cell.length_c   1.000
_cell.angle_alpha   90.00
_cell.angle_beta   90.00
_cell.angle_gamma   90.00
#
_symmetry.space_group_name_H-M   'P 1'
#
loop_
_entity.id
_entity.type
_entity.pdbx_description
1 polymer ?
#
loop_
_entity_poly.entity_id
_entity_poly.type
_entity_poly.pdbx_seq_one_letter_code
_entity_poly.pdbx_strand_id
1 'polypeptide(L)'
;MSFTCDTKMRENEALVSSNGKYRFYVQPSGNLVIKENSRTMWSSLTANIEIFEAPYILSFSPLGELLLRDKNKFLIWHTVNGDSFKNTEKIEDIRKFSLILSDDGELYIEDNYHNMYWSSWPVRLYNQHIRYVEPMIYDISICKETIRNKYIYDLFSNPNIYNYYEDPDDSTTYVRKYYVNNLLPNESLLSIYHATLNVTDTEVVFYYKYKDKMHSKELASCSKNSNVKELKLEKNGLYLYCNDNTYKTIAMVPENQKYYRLSIEKRYKMDYPDLMIYNTKTKEFLWGLNPVKFLYSVVPNKTKYGEYNRIVTANTFTTFDRLISYNGGGNHVYMSNSHGLELSNSAYTEFKSLSLLDDNFYINDEIIIKNEKNMELSYDGINDKLIITNDADTLWELFGRKKCNKFISSDENCNTL
;
A
#
# COMPACT_ATOMS: atom_id res chain seq x y z
N MET A 1 -27.54 -27.82 4.11
CA MET A 1 -26.64 -27.12 3.15
C MET A 1 -25.20 -27.37 3.59
N SER A 2 -24.34 -27.92 2.73
CA SER A 2 -22.99 -28.35 3.13
C SER A 2 -22.02 -27.18 3.24
N PHE A 3 -21.08 -27.24 4.18
CA PHE A 3 -20.02 -26.24 4.30
C PHE A 3 -18.85 -26.57 3.38
N THR A 4 -18.76 -25.86 2.26
CA THR A 4 -17.66 -25.98 1.29
C THR A 4 -17.23 -24.59 0.83
N CYS A 5 -16.01 -24.48 0.31
CA CYS A 5 -15.45 -23.22 -0.21
C CYS A 5 -16.31 -22.53 -1.28
N ASP A 6 -17.06 -23.33 -2.05
CA ASP A 6 -17.91 -22.85 -3.15
C ASP A 6 -19.34 -22.56 -2.72
N THR A 7 -19.76 -23.07 -1.55
CA THR A 7 -21.12 -22.91 -1.08
C THR A 7 -21.32 -21.50 -0.55
N LYS A 8 -22.25 -20.78 -1.17
CA LYS A 8 -22.60 -19.39 -0.85
C LYS A 8 -24.11 -19.22 -1.00
N MET A 9 -24.66 -18.25 -0.27
CA MET A 9 -26.05 -17.82 -0.39
C MET A 9 -26.07 -16.31 -0.62
N ARG A 10 -26.67 -15.89 -1.73
CA ARG A 10 -26.87 -14.48 -2.08
C ARG A 10 -28.12 -13.93 -1.39
N GLU A 11 -28.30 -12.63 -1.49
CA GLU A 11 -29.52 -11.97 -1.02
C GLU A 11 -30.78 -12.65 -1.57
N ASN A 12 -31.76 -12.85 -0.68
CA ASN A 12 -33.06 -13.48 -0.95
C ASN A 12 -33.03 -14.97 -1.34
N GLU A 13 -31.85 -15.58 -1.60
CA GLU A 13 -31.73 -17.03 -1.60
C GLU A 13 -31.98 -17.54 -0.17
N ALA A 14 -32.71 -18.64 -0.03
CA ALA A 14 -33.19 -19.08 1.28
C ALA A 14 -32.99 -20.58 1.49
N LEU A 15 -32.59 -20.94 2.70
CA LEU A 15 -32.77 -22.29 3.24
C LEU A 15 -34.20 -22.38 3.81
N VAL A 16 -34.94 -23.42 3.42
CA VAL A 16 -36.33 -23.64 3.84
C VAL A 16 -36.41 -24.95 4.62
N SER A 17 -37.17 -24.96 5.72
CA SER A 17 -37.43 -26.19 6.48
C SER A 17 -38.21 -27.21 5.66
N SER A 18 -38.13 -28.50 6.01
CA SER A 18 -38.81 -29.59 5.30
C SER A 18 -40.32 -29.40 5.24
N ASN A 19 -40.92 -28.85 6.30
CA ASN A 19 -42.34 -28.50 6.35
C ASN A 19 -42.72 -27.20 5.63
N GLY A 20 -41.77 -26.49 5.04
CA GLY A 20 -41.98 -25.23 4.29
C GLY A 20 -42.31 -24.01 5.14
N LYS A 21 -42.40 -24.15 6.47
CA LYS A 21 -42.89 -23.11 7.39
C LYS A 21 -41.82 -22.06 7.73
N TYR A 22 -40.56 -22.47 7.81
CA TYR A 22 -39.46 -21.62 8.22
C TYR A 22 -38.51 -21.33 7.06
N ARG A 23 -38.01 -20.10 7.00
CA ARG A 23 -37.06 -19.64 5.98
C ARG A 23 -35.91 -18.87 6.60
N PHE A 24 -34.68 -19.27 6.29
CA PHE A 24 -33.46 -18.57 6.65
C PHE A 24 -32.83 -17.95 5.40
N TYR A 25 -32.56 -16.64 5.41
CA TYR A 25 -31.98 -15.93 4.27
C TYR A 25 -31.31 -14.61 4.66
N VAL A 26 -30.50 -14.09 3.72
CA VAL A 26 -29.90 -12.75 3.78
C VAL A 26 -30.86 -11.74 3.15
N GLN A 27 -31.23 -10.70 3.89
CA GLN A 27 -32.02 -9.57 3.37
C GLN A 27 -31.13 -8.56 2.62
N PRO A 28 -31.68 -7.77 1.68
CA PRO A 28 -30.92 -6.69 1.01
C PRO A 28 -30.38 -5.61 1.96
N SER A 29 -30.90 -5.52 3.18
CA SER A 29 -30.35 -4.66 4.24
C SER A 29 -29.08 -5.22 4.89
N GLY A 30 -28.63 -6.41 4.51
CA GLY A 30 -27.49 -7.09 5.16
C GLY A 30 -27.87 -7.80 6.45
N ASN A 31 -29.16 -8.01 6.71
CA ASN A 31 -29.62 -8.74 7.89
C ASN A 31 -29.83 -10.23 7.57
N LEU A 32 -29.28 -11.12 8.38
CA LEU A 32 -29.66 -12.54 8.37
C LEU A 32 -30.90 -12.70 9.23
N VAL A 33 -31.90 -13.41 8.73
CA VAL A 33 -33.16 -13.62 9.44
C VAL A 33 -33.66 -15.05 9.31
N ILE A 34 -34.32 -15.53 10.37
CA ILE A 34 -35.20 -16.70 10.31
C ILE A 34 -36.64 -16.18 10.38
N LYS A 35 -37.45 -16.56 9.40
CA LYS A 35 -38.87 -16.19 9.30
C LYS A 35 -39.76 -17.42 9.49
N GLU A 36 -40.83 -17.26 10.27
CA GLU A 36 -42.01 -18.13 10.27
C GLU A 36 -43.11 -17.37 9.54
N ASN A 37 -43.37 -17.71 8.27
CA ASN A 37 -44.18 -16.87 7.38
C ASN A 37 -43.67 -15.40 7.35
N SER A 38 -44.45 -14.44 7.87
CA SER A 38 -44.08 -13.03 7.97
C SER A 38 -43.32 -12.68 9.26
N ARG A 39 -43.44 -13.50 10.30
CA ARG A 39 -42.87 -13.25 11.63
C ARG A 39 -41.38 -13.51 11.65
N THR A 40 -40.60 -12.57 12.19
CA THR A 40 -39.16 -12.80 12.46
C THR A 40 -39.00 -13.58 13.76
N MET A 41 -38.35 -14.73 13.68
CA MET A 41 -38.04 -15.59 14.82
C MET A 41 -36.63 -15.34 15.36
N TRP A 42 -35.70 -15.02 14.48
CA TRP A 42 -34.30 -14.73 14.82
C TRP A 42 -33.71 -13.73 13.83
N SER A 43 -32.71 -12.97 14.28
CA SER A 43 -31.97 -12.03 13.43
C SER A 43 -30.52 -11.87 13.90
N SER A 44 -29.59 -11.67 12.96
CA SER A 44 -28.19 -11.29 13.25
C SER A 44 -28.01 -9.85 13.73
N LEU A 45 -29.05 -9.00 13.62
CA LEU A 45 -29.01 -7.58 13.96
C LEU A 45 -27.91 -6.82 13.19
N THR A 46 -27.85 -7.06 11.87
CA THR A 46 -26.85 -6.47 10.97
C THR A 46 -27.44 -5.59 9.87
N ALA A 47 -28.71 -5.19 10.01
CA ALA A 47 -29.39 -4.35 9.03
C ALA A 47 -28.75 -2.95 8.91
N ASN A 48 -28.43 -2.53 7.69
CA ASN A 48 -28.03 -1.17 7.30
C ASN A 48 -26.88 -0.59 8.14
N ILE A 49 -25.88 -1.41 8.47
CA ILE A 49 -24.65 -0.91 9.09
C ILE A 49 -23.89 -0.10 8.03
N GLU A 50 -23.76 1.21 8.27
CA GLU A 50 -23.33 2.24 7.29
C GLU A 50 -22.02 1.92 6.56
N ILE A 51 -21.07 1.28 7.24
CA ILE A 51 -19.73 1.00 6.69
C ILE A 51 -19.69 -0.18 5.70
N PHE A 52 -20.77 -0.97 5.60
CA PHE A 52 -20.84 -2.17 4.75
C PHE A 52 -21.83 -2.01 3.60
N GLU A 53 -21.47 -2.53 2.44
CA GLU A 53 -22.22 -2.28 1.20
C GLU A 53 -22.74 -3.57 0.55
N ALA A 54 -24.01 -3.53 0.11
CA ALA A 54 -24.63 -4.58 -0.70
C ALA A 54 -23.93 -4.76 -2.08
N PRO A 55 -24.01 -5.94 -2.73
CA PRO A 55 -24.73 -7.13 -2.28
C PRO A 55 -24.03 -7.87 -1.14
N TYR A 56 -24.83 -8.37 -0.20
CA TYR A 56 -24.37 -9.20 0.90
C TYR A 56 -24.36 -10.68 0.53
N ILE A 57 -23.34 -11.40 1.01
CA ILE A 57 -23.12 -12.82 0.70
C ILE A 57 -22.87 -13.59 1.98
N LEU A 58 -23.63 -14.65 2.21
CA LEU A 58 -23.35 -15.62 3.27
C LEU A 58 -22.45 -16.73 2.69
N SER A 59 -21.26 -16.89 3.27
CA SER A 59 -20.30 -17.94 2.92
C SER A 59 -20.27 -19.02 4.00
N PHE A 60 -19.92 -20.24 3.61
CA PHE A 60 -19.95 -21.42 4.48
C PHE A 60 -18.54 -22.01 4.61
N SER A 61 -17.86 -21.70 5.70
CA SER A 61 -16.48 -22.13 5.95
C SER A 61 -16.39 -23.64 6.22
N PRO A 62 -15.46 -24.40 5.60
CA PRO A 62 -15.17 -25.78 5.98
C PRO A 62 -14.84 -25.97 7.48
N LEU A 63 -14.54 -24.90 8.20
CA LEU A 63 -14.38 -24.88 9.67
C LEU A 63 -15.72 -24.93 10.44
N GLY A 64 -16.87 -25.04 9.76
CA GLY A 64 -18.18 -25.06 10.41
C GLY A 64 -18.68 -23.67 10.83
N GLU A 65 -18.35 -22.64 10.05
CA GLU A 65 -18.68 -21.23 10.37
C GLU A 65 -19.47 -20.56 9.25
N LEU A 66 -20.54 -19.86 9.61
CA LEU A 66 -21.29 -18.98 8.71
C LEU A 66 -20.64 -17.60 8.72
N LEU A 67 -20.33 -17.07 7.55
CA LEU A 67 -19.63 -15.79 7.37
C LEU A 67 -20.47 -14.86 6.51
N LEU A 68 -21.07 -13.83 7.11
CA LEU A 68 -21.79 -12.79 6.39
C LEU A 68 -20.82 -11.71 5.93
N ARG A 69 -20.76 -11.47 4.62
CA ARG A 69 -19.81 -10.55 4.00
C ARG A 69 -20.51 -9.51 3.14
N ASP A 70 -19.90 -8.33 3.03
CA ASP A 70 -20.30 -7.28 2.09
C ASP A 70 -19.74 -7.55 0.68
N LYS A 71 -20.05 -6.67 -0.29
CA LYS A 71 -19.55 -6.79 -1.66
C LYS A 71 -18.02 -6.77 -1.78
N ASN A 72 -17.33 -6.17 -0.80
CA ASN A 72 -15.88 -6.03 -0.73
C ASN A 72 -15.23 -7.14 0.12
N LYS A 73 -16.01 -8.16 0.51
CA LYS A 73 -15.61 -9.28 1.36
C LYS A 73 -15.31 -8.91 2.81
N PHE A 74 -15.69 -7.72 3.27
CA PHE A 74 -15.58 -7.40 4.70
C PHE A 74 -16.57 -8.23 5.50
N LEU A 75 -16.10 -8.76 6.63
CA LEU A 75 -16.90 -9.58 7.52
C LEU A 75 -17.80 -8.68 8.36
N ILE A 76 -19.11 -8.93 8.30
CA ILE A 76 -20.14 -8.19 9.04
C ILE A 76 -20.52 -8.98 10.30
N TRP A 77 -20.64 -10.29 10.15
CA TRP A 77 -21.06 -11.20 11.21
C TRP A 77 -20.57 -12.61 10.95
N HIS A 78 -20.25 -13.35 12.01
CA HIS A 78 -20.02 -14.79 11.89
C HIS A 78 -20.37 -15.59 13.14
N THR A 79 -20.65 -16.88 12.94
CA THR A 79 -20.73 -17.87 14.03
C THR A 79 -19.33 -18.31 14.43
N VAL A 80 -19.11 -18.57 15.72
CA VAL A 80 -17.83 -19.05 16.22
C VAL A 80 -17.89 -20.56 16.43
N ASN A 81 -17.00 -21.31 15.77
CA ASN A 81 -16.79 -22.72 16.10
C ASN A 81 -15.62 -22.85 17.09
N GLY A 82 -15.92 -23.02 18.39
CA GLY A 82 -14.88 -23.13 19.43
C GLY A 82 -13.88 -24.27 19.20
N ASP A 83 -14.29 -25.33 18.50
CA ASP A 83 -13.43 -26.49 18.23
C ASP A 83 -12.43 -26.22 17.09
N SER A 84 -12.67 -25.23 16.22
CA SER A 84 -11.70 -24.85 15.18
C SER A 84 -10.42 -24.25 15.75
N PHE A 85 -10.46 -23.77 17.01
CA PHE A 85 -9.31 -23.22 17.72
C PHE A 85 -8.50 -24.29 18.49
N LYS A 86 -8.92 -25.55 18.49
CA LYS A 86 -8.21 -26.63 19.18
C LYS A 86 -7.06 -27.13 18.31
N ASN A 87 -5.82 -26.88 18.75
CA ASN A 87 -4.58 -27.21 18.03
C ASN A 87 -4.22 -28.72 18.00
N THR A 88 -5.17 -29.64 18.22
CA THR A 88 -4.87 -31.08 18.24
C THR A 88 -4.90 -31.70 16.85
N GLU A 89 -5.92 -31.37 16.03
CA GLU A 89 -6.10 -31.85 14.66
C GLU A 89 -6.92 -30.81 13.87
N LYS A 90 -6.67 -30.69 12.56
CA LYS A 90 -7.44 -29.80 11.68
C LYS A 90 -8.87 -30.29 11.54
N ILE A 91 -9.82 -29.57 12.11
CA ILE A 91 -11.22 -29.98 12.19
C ILE A 91 -11.84 -30.24 10.82
N GLU A 92 -11.40 -29.49 9.81
CA GLU A 92 -11.85 -29.58 8.43
C GLU A 92 -11.39 -30.86 7.70
N ASP A 93 -10.36 -31.54 8.21
CA ASP A 93 -9.89 -32.80 7.66
C ASP A 93 -10.70 -34.01 8.18
N ILE A 94 -11.30 -33.87 9.37
CA ILE A 94 -11.98 -34.97 10.09
C ILE A 94 -13.50 -34.79 10.19
N ARG A 95 -14.02 -33.56 10.05
CA ARG A 95 -15.45 -33.26 10.15
C ARG A 95 -15.96 -32.63 8.85
N LYS A 96 -17.17 -33.01 8.48
CA LYS A 96 -17.94 -32.34 7.41
C LYS A 96 -19.16 -31.69 8.03
N PHE A 97 -19.27 -30.38 7.87
CA PHE A 97 -20.35 -29.61 8.48
C PHE A 97 -21.53 -29.40 7.53
N SER A 98 -22.73 -29.29 8.10
CA SER A 98 -23.97 -28.96 7.41
C SER A 98 -24.80 -27.98 8.20
N LEU A 99 -25.43 -27.03 7.50
CA LEU A 99 -26.41 -26.10 8.05
C LEU A 99 -27.80 -26.71 7.87
N ILE A 100 -28.52 -26.84 8.98
CA ILE A 100 -29.86 -27.42 9.03
C ILE A 100 -30.84 -26.38 9.59
N LEU A 101 -32.00 -26.27 8.96
CA LEU A 101 -33.15 -25.52 9.48
C LEU A 101 -34.25 -26.53 9.81
N SER A 102 -34.51 -26.75 11.09
CA SER A 102 -35.48 -27.75 11.55
C SER A 102 -36.93 -27.32 11.29
N ASP A 103 -37.82 -28.30 11.38
CA ASP A 103 -39.27 -28.09 11.30
C ASP A 103 -39.86 -27.36 12.52
N ASP A 104 -39.04 -27.08 13.54
CA ASP A 104 -39.39 -26.24 14.69
C ASP A 104 -38.79 -24.83 14.59
N GLY A 105 -38.04 -24.53 13.52
CA GLY A 105 -37.41 -23.23 13.29
C GLY A 105 -36.08 -23.03 14.02
N GLU A 106 -35.44 -24.10 14.49
CA GLU A 106 -34.05 -24.08 14.96
C GLU A 106 -33.12 -24.12 13.74
N LEU A 107 -32.32 -23.07 13.55
CA LEU A 107 -31.17 -23.11 12.64
C LEU A 107 -29.94 -23.53 13.43
N TYR A 108 -29.25 -24.57 12.97
CA TYR A 108 -28.05 -25.08 13.65
C TYR A 108 -27.04 -25.68 12.67
N ILE A 109 -25.79 -25.75 13.13
CA ILE A 109 -24.66 -26.36 12.43
C ILE A 109 -24.34 -27.67 13.12
N GLU A 110 -24.30 -28.76 12.36
CA GLU A 110 -23.87 -30.07 12.83
C GLU A 110 -22.78 -30.66 11.93
N ASP A 111 -22.02 -31.61 12.47
CA ASP A 111 -21.09 -32.44 11.71
C ASP A 111 -21.74 -33.72 11.18
N ASN A 112 -20.96 -34.52 10.46
CA ASN A 112 -21.35 -35.83 9.94
C ASN A 112 -21.57 -36.92 11.01
N TYR A 113 -21.40 -36.60 12.29
CA TYR A 113 -21.69 -37.47 13.44
C TYR A 113 -22.85 -36.91 14.28
N HIS A 114 -23.56 -35.89 13.79
CA HIS A 114 -24.65 -35.19 14.47
C HIS A 114 -24.26 -34.48 15.77
N ASN A 115 -22.98 -34.12 15.93
CA ASN A 115 -22.56 -33.19 16.97
C ASN A 115 -22.89 -31.77 16.53
N MET A 116 -23.53 -31.00 17.40
CA MET A 116 -23.93 -29.62 17.14
C MET A 116 -22.83 -28.64 17.57
N TYR A 117 -22.50 -27.70 16.69
CA TYR A 117 -21.43 -26.72 16.87
C TYR A 117 -21.93 -25.28 16.99
N TRP A 118 -23.14 -25.01 16.52
CA TRP A 118 -23.81 -23.72 16.68
C TRP A 118 -25.32 -23.87 16.56
N SER A 119 -26.10 -23.06 17.28
CA SER A 119 -27.55 -22.95 17.16
C SER A 119 -28.01 -21.50 17.34
N SER A 120 -29.03 -21.14 16.56
CA SER A 120 -29.76 -19.88 16.68
C SER A 120 -30.56 -19.74 17.98
N TRP A 121 -30.82 -20.84 18.69
CA TRP A 121 -31.60 -20.82 19.92
C TRP A 121 -30.74 -20.46 21.13
N PRO A 122 -31.15 -19.46 21.92
CA PRO A 122 -30.34 -18.95 23.03
C PRO A 122 -30.19 -19.96 24.18
N VAL A 123 -31.07 -20.97 24.25
CA VAL A 123 -31.05 -22.02 25.28
C VAL A 123 -29.95 -23.07 25.04
N ARG A 124 -29.33 -23.10 23.85
CA ARG A 124 -28.22 -24.01 23.55
C ARG A 124 -26.90 -23.43 24.05
N LEU A 125 -25.97 -24.31 24.40
CA LEU A 125 -24.61 -23.93 24.84
C LEU A 125 -23.81 -23.20 23.75
N TYR A 126 -24.00 -23.56 22.49
CA TYR A 126 -23.25 -23.01 21.36
C TYR A 126 -24.12 -22.04 20.55
N ASN A 127 -24.27 -20.79 21.01
CA ASN A 127 -25.04 -19.74 20.31
C ASN A 127 -24.18 -18.50 19.95
N GLN A 128 -22.87 -18.62 20.14
CA GLN A 128 -21.92 -17.53 20.04
C GLN A 128 -21.73 -17.06 18.61
N HIS A 129 -21.61 -15.75 18.46
CA HIS A 129 -21.36 -15.10 17.19
C HIS A 129 -20.72 -13.74 17.44
N ILE A 130 -20.01 -13.23 16.45
CA ILE A 130 -19.34 -11.94 16.51
C ILE A 130 -19.93 -11.06 15.41
N ARG A 131 -20.27 -9.82 15.77
CA ARG A 131 -20.65 -8.76 14.85
C ARG A 131 -19.54 -7.73 14.80
N TYR A 132 -19.18 -7.31 13.59
CA TYR A 132 -18.12 -6.33 13.37
C TYR A 132 -18.72 -4.94 13.19
N VAL A 133 -18.06 -3.95 13.78
CA VAL A 133 -18.38 -2.52 13.66
C VAL A 133 -17.26 -1.76 12.92
N GLU A 134 -16.23 -2.49 12.48
CA GLU A 134 -15.12 -1.99 11.69
C GLU A 134 -14.86 -2.98 10.53
N PRO A 135 -14.34 -2.52 9.38
CA PRO A 135 -14.03 -3.39 8.26
C PRO A 135 -12.94 -4.40 8.62
N MET A 136 -13.36 -5.66 8.83
CA MET A 136 -12.46 -6.77 9.07
C MET A 136 -12.43 -7.72 7.88
N ILE A 137 -11.25 -8.23 7.60
CA ILE A 137 -11.01 -9.21 6.56
C ILE A 137 -10.83 -10.58 7.23
N TYR A 138 -11.50 -11.60 6.70
CA TYR A 138 -11.42 -12.98 7.17
C TYR A 138 -11.23 -13.91 5.98
N ASP A 139 -10.04 -14.51 5.84
CA ASP A 139 -9.78 -15.53 4.83
C ASP A 139 -10.03 -16.92 5.37
N ILE A 140 -10.70 -17.71 4.56
CA ILE A 140 -10.74 -19.15 4.76
C ILE A 140 -9.49 -19.70 4.06
N SER A 141 -8.37 -19.78 4.80
CA SER A 141 -7.07 -20.16 4.27
C SER A 141 -7.10 -21.46 3.43
N ILE A 142 -7.86 -22.48 3.86
CA ILE A 142 -8.02 -23.73 3.12
C ILE A 142 -8.72 -23.56 1.76
N CYS A 143 -9.58 -22.56 1.65
CA CYS A 143 -10.26 -22.21 0.41
C CYS A 143 -9.39 -21.36 -0.53
N LYS A 144 -8.12 -21.11 -0.17
CA LYS A 144 -7.18 -20.30 -0.96
C LYS A 144 -7.77 -18.94 -1.34
N GLU A 145 -8.57 -18.36 -0.44
CA GLU A 145 -9.20 -17.06 -0.67
C GLU A 145 -8.12 -16.00 -0.84
N THR A 146 -8.09 -15.35 -2.01
CA THR A 146 -7.29 -14.13 -2.19
C THR A 146 -8.14 -12.95 -1.74
N ILE A 147 -7.78 -12.35 -0.61
CA ILE A 147 -8.48 -11.18 -0.11
C ILE A 147 -7.85 -9.93 -0.67
N ARG A 148 -8.70 -9.13 -1.33
CA ARG A 148 -8.36 -7.80 -1.83
C ARG A 148 -9.26 -6.81 -1.12
N ASN A 149 -8.65 -5.98 -0.30
CA ASN A 149 -9.31 -4.88 0.40
C ASN A 149 -9.59 -3.75 -0.61
N LYS A 150 -10.72 -3.05 -0.52
CA LYS A 150 -10.96 -1.82 -1.30
C LYS A 150 -10.05 -0.66 -0.88
N TYR A 151 -9.54 -0.69 0.35
CA TYR A 151 -8.65 0.31 0.93
C TYR A 151 -7.18 -0.10 0.77
N ILE A 152 -6.64 0.04 -0.44
CA ILE A 152 -5.25 -0.27 -0.75
C ILE A 152 -4.43 1.01 -0.64
N TYR A 153 -3.50 1.09 0.31
CA TYR A 153 -2.66 2.28 0.53
C TYR A 153 -1.25 2.12 -0.06
N ASP A 154 -0.80 0.88 -0.15
CA ASP A 154 0.56 0.53 -0.57
C ASP A 154 0.51 -0.68 -1.50
N LEU A 155 1.35 -0.68 -2.54
CA LEU A 155 1.69 -1.90 -3.28
C LEU A 155 3.12 -2.31 -2.93
N PHE A 156 3.37 -3.61 -2.80
CA PHE A 156 4.69 -4.13 -2.47
C PHE A 156 5.20 -5.04 -3.57
N SER A 157 6.45 -4.88 -4.01
CA SER A 157 7.01 -5.72 -5.09
C SER A 157 7.08 -7.20 -4.72
N ASN A 158 7.15 -7.51 -3.42
CA ASN A 158 7.03 -8.85 -2.88
C ASN A 158 6.25 -8.85 -1.54
N PRO A 159 4.91 -9.01 -1.58
CA PRO A 159 4.07 -8.90 -0.39
C PRO A 159 4.35 -9.96 0.69
N ASN A 160 4.74 -11.17 0.29
CA ASN A 160 4.85 -12.32 1.20
C ASN A 160 5.97 -12.19 2.23
N ILE A 161 6.96 -11.32 2.00
CA ILE A 161 8.08 -11.12 2.95
C ILE A 161 7.66 -10.38 4.22
N TYR A 162 6.47 -9.77 4.20
CA TYR A 162 5.93 -9.03 5.34
C TYR A 162 5.01 -9.88 6.22
N ASN A 163 4.67 -11.09 5.77
CA ASN A 163 4.02 -12.07 6.63
C ASN A 163 5.07 -12.59 7.63
N TYR A 164 4.65 -12.87 8.85
CA TYR A 164 5.55 -13.27 9.93
C TYR A 164 4.84 -14.25 10.86
N TYR A 165 5.61 -14.96 11.68
CA TYR A 165 5.08 -15.72 12.80
C TYR A 165 5.30 -14.89 14.06
N GLU A 166 4.30 -14.79 14.94
CA GLU A 166 4.50 -14.13 16.24
C GLU A 166 5.49 -14.93 17.10
N ASP A 167 5.42 -16.26 17.01
CA ASP A 167 6.42 -17.20 17.50
C ASP A 167 7.01 -17.99 16.31
N PRO A 168 8.30 -17.80 15.97
CA PRO A 168 8.95 -18.49 14.85
C PRO A 168 8.90 -20.02 14.91
N ASP A 169 8.75 -20.60 16.10
CA ASP A 169 8.71 -22.04 16.30
C ASP A 169 7.28 -22.61 16.30
N ASP A 170 6.26 -21.75 16.35
CA ASP A 170 4.85 -22.14 16.31
C ASP A 170 4.17 -21.70 15.01
N SER A 171 3.96 -22.67 14.12
CA SER A 171 3.30 -22.46 12.83
C SER A 171 1.87 -21.92 12.92
N THR A 172 1.20 -22.06 14.07
CA THR A 172 -0.17 -21.55 14.29
C THR A 172 -0.21 -20.04 14.50
N THR A 173 0.93 -19.42 14.78
CA THR A 173 1.05 -17.97 14.98
C THR A 173 1.31 -17.18 13.69
N TYR A 174 1.06 -17.79 12.52
CA TYR A 174 1.30 -17.16 11.23
C TYR A 174 0.35 -15.99 10.97
N VAL A 175 0.91 -14.78 10.91
CA VAL A 175 0.18 -13.54 10.60
C VAL A 175 0.41 -13.14 9.14
N ARG A 176 -0.69 -13.12 8.38
CA ARG A 176 -0.73 -12.57 7.02
C ARG A 176 -0.99 -11.07 7.06
N LYS A 177 -0.22 -10.29 6.30
CA LYS A 177 -0.45 -8.84 6.16
C LYS A 177 -1.45 -8.48 5.05
N TYR A 178 -1.79 -9.44 4.17
CA TYR A 178 -2.68 -9.24 3.00
C TYR A 178 -2.26 -8.08 2.09
N TYR A 179 -0.98 -7.77 2.05
CA TYR A 179 -0.42 -6.83 1.10
C TYR A 179 -0.55 -7.39 -0.32
N VAL A 180 -0.70 -6.49 -1.29
CA VAL A 180 -0.80 -6.82 -2.71
C VAL A 180 0.33 -6.14 -3.48
N ASN A 181 0.66 -6.67 -4.65
CA ASN A 181 1.66 -6.09 -5.55
C ASN A 181 1.03 -5.41 -6.77
N ASN A 182 -0.29 -5.46 -6.90
CA ASN A 182 -1.01 -4.97 -8.06
C ASN A 182 -2.34 -4.30 -7.67
N LEU A 183 -2.88 -3.54 -8.61
CA LEU A 183 -4.25 -3.04 -8.65
C LEU A 183 -4.93 -3.58 -9.90
N LEU A 184 -6.18 -4.01 -9.75
CA LEU A 184 -7.05 -4.47 -10.83
C LEU A 184 -7.90 -3.30 -11.38
N PRO A 185 -8.56 -3.47 -12.54
CA PRO A 185 -9.52 -2.50 -13.03
C PRO A 185 -10.57 -2.14 -11.96
N ASN A 186 -10.85 -0.85 -11.84
CA ASN A 186 -11.75 -0.23 -10.86
C ASN A 186 -11.25 -0.26 -9.40
N GLU A 187 -10.00 -0.65 -9.16
CA GLU A 187 -9.35 -0.45 -7.87
C GLU A 187 -8.53 0.84 -7.85
N SER A 188 -8.14 1.28 -6.65
CA SER A 188 -7.40 2.51 -6.46
C SER A 188 -6.39 2.41 -5.33
N LEU A 189 -5.23 3.05 -5.51
CA LEU A 189 -4.30 3.34 -4.41
C LEU A 189 -4.78 4.60 -3.71
N LEU A 190 -5.09 4.49 -2.42
CA LEU A 190 -5.62 5.58 -1.61
C LEU A 190 -4.50 6.29 -0.85
N SER A 191 -4.79 7.52 -0.43
CA SER A 191 -3.94 8.30 0.45
C SER A 191 -4.75 9.16 1.41
N ILE A 192 -4.19 9.40 2.59
CA ILE A 192 -4.70 10.42 3.51
C ILE A 192 -4.46 11.85 3.00
N TYR A 193 -3.67 12.03 1.94
CA TYR A 193 -3.27 13.35 1.42
C TYR A 193 -4.22 13.91 0.34
N HIS A 194 -5.47 13.45 0.27
CA HIS A 194 -6.43 13.80 -0.79
C HIS A 194 -5.86 13.56 -2.20
N ALA A 195 -5.22 12.42 -2.37
CA ALA A 195 -4.67 11.97 -3.64
C ALA A 195 -4.93 10.48 -3.81
N THR A 196 -5.10 10.07 -5.06
CA THR A 196 -5.54 8.73 -5.40
C THR A 196 -4.93 8.31 -6.74
N LEU A 197 -4.52 7.05 -6.85
CA LEU A 197 -4.14 6.44 -8.13
C LEU A 197 -5.25 5.50 -8.57
N ASN A 198 -6.00 5.87 -9.61
CA ASN A 198 -7.12 5.07 -10.08
C ASN A 198 -6.69 4.20 -11.26
N VAL A 199 -7.03 2.92 -11.20
CA VAL A 199 -6.92 2.02 -12.34
C VAL A 199 -8.33 1.89 -12.93
N THR A 200 -8.55 2.49 -14.09
CA THR A 200 -9.82 2.35 -14.83
C THR A 200 -9.76 1.11 -15.73
N ASP A 201 -10.83 0.87 -16.49
CA ASP A 201 -10.84 -0.20 -17.49
C ASP A 201 -9.81 0.00 -18.62
N THR A 202 -9.31 1.22 -18.85
CA THR A 202 -8.45 1.53 -20.02
C THR A 202 -7.14 2.23 -19.68
N GLU A 203 -7.07 2.90 -18.54
CA GLU A 203 -5.94 3.78 -18.18
C GLU A 203 -5.70 3.84 -16.67
N VAL A 204 -4.51 4.32 -16.32
CA VAL A 204 -4.09 4.60 -14.94
C VAL A 204 -3.90 6.10 -14.78
N VAL A 205 -4.66 6.70 -13.86
CA VAL A 205 -4.67 8.16 -13.67
C VAL A 205 -4.39 8.49 -12.21
N PHE A 206 -3.39 9.33 -11.98
CA PHE A 206 -3.07 9.87 -10.66
C PHE A 206 -3.79 11.20 -10.46
N TYR A 207 -4.57 11.29 -9.39
CA TYR A 207 -5.32 12.47 -8.99
C TYR A 207 -4.73 13.03 -7.70
N TYR A 208 -4.56 14.35 -7.63
CA TYR A 208 -4.08 15.02 -6.41
C TYR A 208 -4.62 16.44 -6.28
N LYS A 209 -4.74 16.91 -5.04
CA LYS A 209 -5.16 18.28 -4.72
C LYS A 209 -3.95 19.20 -4.54
N TYR A 210 -3.93 20.33 -5.25
CA TYR A 210 -2.94 21.41 -5.08
C TYR A 210 -3.63 22.77 -5.15
N LYS A 211 -3.35 23.67 -4.20
CA LYS A 211 -3.98 25.01 -4.09
C LYS A 211 -5.51 24.97 -4.26
N ASP A 212 -6.14 24.04 -3.55
CA ASP A 212 -7.58 23.76 -3.59
C ASP A 212 -8.19 23.33 -4.93
N LYS A 213 -7.36 23.03 -5.92
CA LYS A 213 -7.79 22.48 -7.21
C LYS A 213 -7.41 21.02 -7.34
N MET A 214 -8.29 20.24 -7.96
CA MET A 214 -7.99 18.86 -8.31
C MET A 214 -7.21 18.83 -9.62
N HIS A 215 -6.07 18.15 -9.61
CA HIS A 215 -5.22 17.90 -10.75
C HIS A 215 -5.23 16.41 -11.06
N SER A 216 -5.04 16.07 -12.32
CA SER A 216 -4.88 14.69 -12.78
C SER A 216 -3.68 14.56 -13.71
N LYS A 217 -3.09 13.37 -13.73
CA LYS A 217 -2.02 12.98 -14.64
C LYS A 217 -2.27 11.54 -15.09
N GLU A 218 -2.45 11.34 -16.40
CA GLU A 218 -2.44 9.99 -16.99
C GLU A 218 -1.01 9.46 -16.93
N LEU A 219 -0.83 8.26 -16.37
CA LEU A 219 0.49 7.61 -16.27
C LEU A 219 0.74 6.70 -17.45
N ALA A 220 -0.27 5.93 -17.84
CA ALA A 220 -0.26 5.05 -19.00
C ALA A 220 -1.69 4.61 -19.32
N SER A 221 -1.91 4.28 -20.59
CA SER A 221 -3.15 3.71 -21.09
C SER A 221 -2.88 2.50 -21.99
N CYS A 222 -3.81 1.56 -21.98
CA CYS A 222 -3.83 0.43 -22.91
C CYS A 222 -4.39 0.88 -24.27
N SER A 223 -4.14 0.08 -25.32
CA SER A 223 -4.68 0.39 -26.65
C SER A 223 -6.21 0.44 -26.64
N LYS A 224 -6.85 1.20 -27.55
CA LYS A 224 -8.32 1.37 -27.57
C LYS A 224 -9.13 0.06 -27.61
N ASN A 225 -8.52 -1.05 -28.05
CA ASN A 225 -9.16 -2.36 -28.16
C ASN A 225 -8.72 -3.34 -27.06
N SER A 226 -7.93 -2.88 -26.08
CA SER A 226 -7.38 -3.69 -25.00
C SER A 226 -7.63 -3.01 -23.66
N ASN A 227 -8.37 -3.66 -22.79
CA ASN A 227 -8.59 -3.16 -21.43
C ASN A 227 -7.36 -3.43 -20.56
N VAL A 228 -7.25 -2.67 -19.48
CA VAL A 228 -6.28 -2.91 -18.42
C VAL A 228 -6.52 -4.31 -17.83
N LYS A 229 -5.43 -5.04 -17.67
CA LYS A 229 -5.41 -6.30 -16.91
C LYS A 229 -5.08 -6.03 -15.45
N GLU A 230 -4.00 -5.29 -15.22
CA GLU A 230 -3.52 -4.90 -13.89
C GLU A 230 -2.44 -3.82 -13.98
N LEU A 231 -2.38 -2.95 -12.98
CA LEU A 231 -1.19 -2.14 -12.67
C LEU A 231 -0.39 -2.91 -11.63
N LYS A 232 0.89 -3.19 -11.88
CA LYS A 232 1.67 -4.06 -11.00
C LYS A 232 3.07 -3.51 -10.72
N LEU A 233 3.41 -3.50 -9.43
CA LEU A 233 4.75 -3.24 -8.95
C LEU A 233 5.54 -4.55 -8.94
N GLU A 234 6.57 -4.61 -9.77
CA GLU A 234 7.50 -5.74 -9.84
C GLU A 234 8.85 -5.37 -9.21
N LYS A 235 9.80 -6.31 -9.21
CA LYS A 235 11.13 -6.14 -8.59
C LYS A 235 12.05 -5.18 -9.38
N ASN A 236 11.65 -4.79 -10.58
CA ASN A 236 12.43 -3.99 -11.52
C ASN A 236 11.66 -2.76 -12.05
N GLY A 237 10.41 -2.55 -11.63
CA GLY A 237 9.63 -1.43 -12.13
C GLY A 237 8.16 -1.46 -11.77
N LEU A 238 7.46 -0.41 -12.21
CA LEU A 238 6.01 -0.30 -12.20
C LEU A 238 5.51 -0.42 -13.64
N TYR A 239 4.59 -1.36 -13.87
CA TYR A 239 4.13 -1.70 -15.20
C TYR A 239 2.60 -1.73 -15.25
N LEU A 240 2.04 -1.22 -16.34
CA LEU A 240 0.65 -1.42 -16.70
C LEU A 240 0.55 -2.57 -17.68
N TYR A 241 -0.10 -3.66 -17.29
CA TYR A 241 -0.35 -4.81 -18.16
C TYR A 241 -1.75 -4.71 -18.79
N CYS A 242 -1.83 -5.03 -20.07
CA CYS A 242 -3.05 -4.99 -20.86
C CYS A 242 -3.51 -6.41 -21.22
N ASN A 243 -4.80 -6.58 -21.53
CA ASN A 243 -5.39 -7.91 -21.83
C ASN A 243 -4.91 -8.50 -23.17
N ASP A 244 -4.38 -7.68 -24.07
CA ASP A 244 -3.71 -8.10 -25.31
C ASP A 244 -2.27 -8.62 -25.10
N ASN A 245 -1.87 -8.89 -23.84
CA ASN A 245 -0.53 -9.31 -23.41
C ASN A 245 0.57 -8.26 -23.67
N THR A 246 0.21 -7.02 -24.02
CA THR A 246 1.15 -5.91 -24.04
C THR A 246 1.29 -5.29 -22.65
N TYR A 247 2.35 -4.50 -22.45
CA TYR A 247 2.54 -3.72 -21.23
C TYR A 247 3.16 -2.36 -21.53
N LYS A 248 2.98 -1.41 -20.59
CA LYS A 248 3.63 -0.10 -20.58
C LYS A 248 4.49 0.02 -19.33
N THR A 249 5.72 0.51 -19.50
CA THR A 249 6.62 0.81 -18.39
C THR A 249 6.34 2.22 -17.89
N ILE A 250 5.89 2.34 -16.64
CA ILE A 250 5.67 3.63 -15.96
C ILE A 250 6.94 4.05 -15.22
N ALA A 251 7.60 3.10 -14.57
CA ALA A 251 8.84 3.32 -13.83
C ALA A 251 9.79 2.14 -13.99
N MET A 252 11.09 2.42 -14.09
CA MET A 252 12.16 1.43 -13.99
C MET A 252 12.96 1.68 -12.70
N VAL A 253 13.26 0.61 -11.98
CA VAL A 253 14.10 0.65 -10.77
C VAL A 253 15.15 -0.47 -10.82
N PRO A 254 16.28 -0.32 -10.11
CA PRO A 254 17.33 -1.33 -10.09
C PRO A 254 16.77 -2.71 -9.74
N GLU A 255 17.19 -3.73 -10.49
CA GLU A 255 16.73 -5.10 -10.28
C GLU A 255 17.14 -5.62 -8.90
N ASN A 256 16.41 -6.64 -8.44
CA ASN A 256 16.80 -7.53 -7.35
C ASN A 256 16.53 -7.06 -5.90
N GLN A 257 15.63 -6.10 -5.69
CA GLN A 257 15.17 -5.79 -4.33
C GLN A 257 13.70 -6.17 -4.12
N LYS A 258 13.48 -7.00 -3.09
CA LYS A 258 12.16 -7.47 -2.65
C LYS A 258 11.41 -6.42 -1.80
N TYR A 259 12.07 -5.31 -1.47
CA TYR A 259 11.65 -4.32 -0.46
C TYR A 259 11.07 -3.05 -1.08
N TYR A 260 10.56 -3.10 -2.31
CA TYR A 260 9.96 -1.92 -2.94
C TYR A 260 8.50 -1.79 -2.55
N ARG A 261 8.12 -0.56 -2.25
CA ARG A 261 6.76 -0.14 -1.95
C ARG A 261 6.39 1.04 -2.85
N LEU A 262 5.26 0.94 -3.54
CA LEU A 262 4.62 2.08 -4.20
C LEU A 262 3.60 2.68 -3.24
N SER A 263 3.70 3.97 -2.99
CA SER A 263 2.80 4.70 -2.11
C SER A 263 2.64 6.15 -2.57
N ILE A 264 1.56 6.79 -2.13
CA ILE A 264 1.34 8.22 -2.35
C ILE A 264 1.86 8.97 -1.13
N GLU A 265 2.86 9.81 -1.34
CA GLU A 265 3.67 10.42 -0.30
C GLU A 265 3.55 11.94 -0.32
N LYS A 266 3.33 12.54 0.85
CA LYS A 266 3.42 13.99 1.05
C LYS A 266 4.25 14.28 2.29
N ARG A 267 5.34 15.02 2.13
CA ARG A 267 6.22 15.43 3.23
C ARG A 267 6.25 16.94 3.38
N TYR A 268 6.73 17.43 4.53
CA TYR A 268 6.70 18.85 4.90
C TYR A 268 7.29 19.82 3.85
N LYS A 269 8.28 19.37 3.08
CA LYS A 269 8.95 20.16 2.03
C LYS A 269 8.36 19.97 0.63
N MET A 270 7.26 19.24 0.49
CA MET A 270 6.58 19.00 -0.79
C MET A 270 5.32 19.87 -0.89
N ASP A 271 5.16 20.53 -2.03
CA ASP A 271 4.01 21.35 -2.34
C ASP A 271 2.70 20.54 -2.43
N TYR A 272 2.77 19.33 -2.97
CA TYR A 272 1.65 18.41 -3.19
C TYR A 272 2.11 16.95 -3.05
N PRO A 273 1.19 16.00 -2.80
CA PRO A 273 1.53 14.59 -2.74
C PRO A 273 2.06 14.08 -4.08
N ASP A 274 3.01 13.15 -4.04
CA ASP A 274 3.58 12.50 -5.21
C ASP A 274 3.42 10.98 -5.12
N LEU A 275 3.33 10.30 -6.26
CA LEU A 275 3.35 8.85 -6.32
C LEU A 275 4.82 8.40 -6.39
N MET A 276 5.26 7.61 -5.41
CA MET A 276 6.68 7.30 -5.25
C MET A 276 6.93 5.81 -5.03
N ILE A 277 8.09 5.34 -5.52
CA ILE A 277 8.64 4.03 -5.17
C ILE A 277 9.71 4.22 -4.09
N TYR A 278 9.49 3.56 -2.96
CA TYR A 278 10.29 3.63 -1.75
C TYR A 278 10.88 2.26 -1.42
N ASN A 279 12.12 2.22 -0.96
CA ASN A 279 12.75 1.02 -0.45
C ASN A 279 12.51 0.91 1.07
N THR A 280 11.72 -0.08 1.49
CA THR A 280 11.36 -0.27 2.90
C THR A 280 12.53 -0.68 3.79
N LYS A 281 13.60 -1.24 3.21
CA LYS A 281 14.81 -1.63 3.95
C LYS A 281 15.79 -0.47 4.12
N THR A 282 16.12 0.24 3.03
CA THR A 282 17.09 1.36 3.09
C THR A 282 16.46 2.67 3.53
N LYS A 283 15.13 2.76 3.47
CA LYS A 283 14.33 3.96 3.72
C LYS A 283 14.54 5.10 2.73
N GLU A 284 14.87 4.77 1.49
CA GLU A 284 15.15 5.76 0.47
C GLU A 284 14.15 5.70 -0.67
N PHE A 285 13.89 6.86 -1.28
CA PHE A 285 13.10 6.95 -2.51
C PHE A 285 13.95 6.61 -3.74
N LEU A 286 13.32 5.93 -4.69
CA LEU A 286 13.96 5.40 -5.90
C LEU A 286 13.38 5.98 -7.19
N TRP A 287 12.13 6.44 -7.12
CA TRP A 287 11.37 7.01 -8.23
C TRP A 287 10.19 7.82 -7.69
N GLY A 288 9.76 8.84 -8.45
CA GLY A 288 8.57 9.65 -8.21
C GLY A 288 8.01 10.21 -9.53
N LEU A 289 6.74 10.64 -9.58
CA LEU A 289 6.22 11.33 -10.77
C LEU A 289 6.88 12.68 -10.97
N ASN A 290 7.28 13.35 -9.88
CA ASN A 290 8.35 14.33 -9.89
C ASN A 290 9.67 13.54 -9.73
N PRO A 291 10.51 13.48 -10.77
CA PRO A 291 11.63 12.56 -10.78
C PRO A 291 12.61 12.77 -9.63
N VAL A 292 12.85 11.71 -8.86
CA VAL A 292 13.94 11.63 -7.88
C VAL A 292 15.26 11.54 -8.63
N LYS A 293 16.18 12.49 -8.40
CA LYS A 293 17.44 12.59 -9.14
C LYS A 293 18.57 11.87 -8.40
N PHE A 294 19.48 11.27 -9.16
CA PHE A 294 20.66 10.54 -8.67
C PHE A 294 21.89 11.19 -9.29
N LEU A 295 22.20 12.39 -8.84
CA LEU A 295 23.13 13.31 -9.48
C LEU A 295 24.58 12.91 -9.18
N TYR A 296 25.46 13.01 -10.17
CA TYR A 296 26.91 13.09 -9.93
C TYR A 296 27.36 14.53 -9.73
N SER A 297 26.63 15.47 -10.32
CA SER A 297 26.83 16.91 -10.13
C SER A 297 25.59 17.74 -10.47
N VAL A 298 25.58 18.96 -9.95
CA VAL A 298 24.61 20.00 -10.31
C VAL A 298 25.31 21.05 -11.17
N VAL A 299 24.72 21.44 -12.31
CA VAL A 299 25.31 22.39 -13.29
C VAL A 299 24.24 23.29 -13.94
N PRO A 300 24.57 24.53 -14.39
CA PRO A 300 23.58 25.56 -14.72
C PRO A 300 22.57 25.24 -15.82
N ASN A 301 22.92 24.42 -16.83
CA ASN A 301 22.13 24.29 -18.06
C ASN A 301 22.17 22.89 -18.71
N LYS A 302 22.32 21.83 -17.92
CA LYS A 302 22.44 20.47 -18.48
C LYS A 302 21.70 19.42 -17.66
N THR A 303 20.69 18.82 -18.28
CA THR A 303 20.07 17.58 -17.79
C THR A 303 20.67 16.40 -18.54
N LYS A 304 21.24 15.43 -17.82
CA LYS A 304 21.71 14.16 -18.39
C LYS A 304 20.96 13.00 -17.77
N TYR A 305 20.70 11.99 -18.58
CA TYR A 305 20.08 10.73 -18.15
C TYR A 305 21.11 9.61 -18.16
N GLY A 306 21.11 8.81 -17.10
CA GLY A 306 21.90 7.59 -16.98
C GLY A 306 21.03 6.35 -17.09
N GLU A 307 21.48 5.27 -16.45
CA GLU A 307 20.74 4.01 -16.40
C GLU A 307 19.34 4.18 -15.78
N TYR A 308 18.40 3.33 -16.20
CA TYR A 308 16.99 3.35 -15.77
C TYR A 308 16.29 4.70 -16.01
N ASN A 309 16.76 5.48 -16.98
CA ASN A 309 16.27 6.83 -17.29
C ASN A 309 16.35 7.79 -16.09
N ARG A 310 17.33 7.59 -15.20
CA ARG A 310 17.56 8.44 -14.03
C ARG A 310 18.29 9.71 -14.42
N ILE A 311 17.91 10.83 -13.81
CA ILE A 311 18.60 12.09 -13.98
C ILE A 311 19.91 12.04 -13.16
N VAL A 312 21.04 12.17 -13.85
CA VAL A 312 22.40 12.09 -13.27
C VAL A 312 23.16 13.41 -13.28
N THR A 313 22.62 14.40 -13.98
CA THR A 313 23.08 15.79 -13.93
C THR A 313 21.84 16.66 -14.10
N ALA A 314 21.73 17.73 -13.32
CA ALA A 314 20.63 18.70 -13.39
C ALA A 314 21.12 20.05 -12.88
N ASN A 315 20.28 21.09 -12.99
CA ASN A 315 20.56 22.40 -12.42
C ASN A 315 20.02 22.58 -10.99
N THR A 316 19.36 21.57 -10.44
CA THR A 316 18.71 21.61 -9.13
C THR A 316 18.94 20.32 -8.34
N PHE A 317 19.14 20.46 -7.05
CA PHE A 317 19.21 19.40 -6.06
C PHE A 317 18.21 19.70 -4.94
N THR A 318 17.16 18.89 -4.86
CA THR A 318 15.91 19.15 -4.13
C THR A 318 15.47 17.92 -3.35
N THR A 319 14.40 18.04 -2.55
CA THR A 319 13.90 16.98 -1.66
C THR A 319 13.84 15.60 -2.38
N PHE A 320 14.41 14.59 -1.71
CA PHE A 320 14.65 13.20 -2.13
C PHE A 320 15.76 12.96 -3.14
N ASP A 321 16.32 13.99 -3.76
CA ASP A 321 17.46 13.80 -4.64
C ASP A 321 18.68 13.30 -3.87
N ARG A 322 19.58 12.66 -4.61
CA ARG A 322 20.90 12.24 -4.14
C ARG A 322 21.99 12.92 -4.95
N LEU A 323 23.07 13.29 -4.27
CA LEU A 323 24.31 13.74 -4.88
C LEU A 323 25.41 12.74 -4.54
N ILE A 324 25.81 11.95 -5.53
CA ILE A 324 26.72 10.81 -5.42
C ILE A 324 28.16 11.34 -5.42
N SER A 325 28.99 10.75 -4.54
CA SER A 325 30.40 11.10 -4.40
C SER A 325 31.17 10.89 -5.70
N TYR A 326 31.93 11.90 -6.15
CA TYR A 326 32.81 11.77 -7.33
C TYR A 326 34.03 10.88 -7.04
N ASN A 327 34.39 10.71 -5.76
CA ASN A 327 35.50 9.85 -5.33
C ASN A 327 35.13 8.35 -5.28
N GLY A 328 33.91 7.97 -5.69
CA GLY A 328 33.43 6.59 -5.67
C GLY A 328 32.98 6.10 -4.28
N GLY A 329 32.72 4.79 -4.16
CA GLY A 329 32.38 4.14 -2.89
C GLY A 329 30.90 4.10 -2.50
N GLY A 330 29.99 4.65 -3.33
CA GLY A 330 28.54 4.62 -3.07
C GLY A 330 28.04 5.61 -2.02
N ASN A 331 28.94 6.42 -1.44
CA ASN A 331 28.59 7.53 -0.56
C ASN A 331 27.79 8.57 -1.34
N HIS A 332 26.77 9.13 -0.71
CA HIS A 332 25.98 10.20 -1.29
C HIS A 332 25.47 11.13 -0.20
N VAL A 333 25.20 12.37 -0.58
CA VAL A 333 24.42 13.32 0.20
C VAL A 333 22.96 13.19 -0.22
N TYR A 334 22.06 13.33 0.73
CA TYR A 334 20.64 13.15 0.52
C TYR A 334 19.87 14.38 0.97
N MET A 335 18.98 14.90 0.11
CA MET A 335 18.09 15.97 0.53
C MET A 335 16.85 15.35 1.20
N SER A 336 16.97 14.98 2.47
CA SER A 336 15.87 14.37 3.20
C SER A 336 14.75 15.35 3.51
N ASN A 337 13.55 14.79 3.65
CA ASN A 337 12.39 15.55 4.05
C ASN A 337 12.32 15.86 5.55
N SER A 338 13.08 15.14 6.41
CA SER A 338 13.11 15.36 7.86
C SER A 338 14.17 16.37 8.28
N HIS A 339 15.35 16.29 7.67
CA HIS A 339 16.50 17.09 8.08
C HIS A 339 17.10 17.95 6.96
N GLY A 340 16.44 18.06 5.80
CA GLY A 340 16.99 18.84 4.69
C GLY A 340 18.23 18.18 4.13
N LEU A 341 19.33 18.92 4.07
CA LEU A 341 20.58 18.41 3.51
C LEU A 341 21.26 17.47 4.51
N GLU A 342 21.30 16.17 4.24
CA GLU A 342 21.96 15.15 5.04
C GLU A 342 23.28 14.73 4.41
N LEU A 343 24.38 15.10 5.05
CA LEU A 343 25.72 14.57 4.80
C LEU A 343 25.95 13.35 5.71
N SER A 344 27.10 12.69 5.57
CA SER A 344 27.39 11.47 6.33
C SER A 344 27.50 11.73 7.83
N ASN A 345 27.99 12.91 8.24
CA ASN A 345 28.22 13.25 9.65
C ASN A 345 27.39 14.43 10.17
N SER A 346 26.54 15.04 9.35
CA SER A 346 25.71 16.17 9.76
C SER A 346 24.43 16.28 8.93
N ALA A 347 23.47 17.02 9.45
CA ALA A 347 22.26 17.36 8.73
C ALA A 347 21.89 18.82 8.95
N TYR A 348 21.42 19.47 7.88
CA TYR A 348 21.08 20.89 7.86
C TYR A 348 19.61 21.07 7.49
N THR A 349 18.78 21.28 8.52
CA THR A 349 17.31 21.38 8.41
C THR A 349 16.84 22.52 7.51
N GLU A 350 17.64 23.58 7.45
CA GLU A 350 17.35 24.82 6.73
C GLU A 350 17.35 24.60 5.20
N PHE A 351 18.05 23.59 4.69
CA PHE A 351 18.21 23.33 3.27
C PHE A 351 16.98 22.62 2.70
N LYS A 352 16.39 23.21 1.67
CA LYS A 352 15.27 22.68 0.87
C LYS A 352 15.70 22.44 -0.57
N SER A 353 16.53 23.33 -1.11
CA SER A 353 17.02 23.27 -2.48
C SER A 353 18.42 23.88 -2.60
N LEU A 354 19.24 23.30 -3.47
CA LEU A 354 20.46 23.87 -4.02
C LEU A 354 20.28 23.98 -5.53
N SER A 355 20.60 25.12 -6.14
CA SER A 355 20.46 25.26 -7.59
C SER A 355 21.51 26.17 -8.22
N LEU A 356 21.83 25.88 -9.47
CA LEU A 356 22.68 26.72 -10.31
C LEU A 356 21.85 27.22 -11.48
N LEU A 357 21.59 28.52 -11.55
CA LEU A 357 20.74 29.14 -12.57
C LEU A 357 21.38 30.45 -13.05
N ASP A 358 21.51 30.61 -14.36
CA ASP A 358 22.02 31.83 -15.00
C ASP A 358 23.32 32.36 -14.38
N ASP A 359 24.34 31.49 -14.25
CA ASP A 359 25.64 31.81 -13.63
C ASP A 359 25.54 32.21 -12.14
N ASN A 360 24.48 31.82 -11.42
CA ASN A 360 24.32 32.07 -9.99
C ASN A 360 24.05 30.77 -9.22
N PHE A 361 24.54 30.70 -7.98
CA PHE A 361 24.26 29.62 -7.05
C PHE A 361 23.24 30.08 -6.01
N TYR A 362 22.22 29.27 -5.78
CA TYR A 362 21.15 29.53 -4.85
C TYR A 362 21.02 28.44 -3.78
N ILE A 363 20.69 28.88 -2.57
CA ILE A 363 20.20 28.03 -1.48
C ILE A 363 18.79 28.51 -1.14
N ASN A 364 17.78 27.63 -1.21
CA ASN A 364 16.39 27.98 -0.88
C ASN A 364 15.86 29.25 -1.56
N ASP A 365 16.31 29.53 -2.78
CA ASP A 365 16.00 30.72 -3.58
C ASP A 365 16.79 31.99 -3.24
N GLU A 366 17.68 31.96 -2.25
CA GLU A 366 18.62 33.05 -1.96
C GLU A 366 19.92 32.91 -2.76
N ILE A 367 20.35 33.98 -3.43
CA ILE A 367 21.62 34.02 -4.18
C ILE A 367 22.80 34.02 -3.21
N ILE A 368 23.70 33.06 -3.36
CA ILE A 368 24.90 32.89 -2.55
C ILE A 368 26.17 33.28 -3.33
N ILE A 369 26.27 32.79 -4.57
CA ILE A 369 27.36 33.14 -5.51
C ILE A 369 26.71 33.75 -6.75
N LYS A 370 27.27 34.86 -7.24
CA LYS A 370 26.67 35.66 -8.31
C LYS A 370 27.60 35.83 -9.49
N ASN A 371 27.06 35.66 -10.70
CA ASN A 371 27.74 35.91 -11.99
C ASN A 371 29.03 35.09 -12.20
N GLU A 372 29.07 33.86 -11.69
CA GLU A 372 30.18 32.93 -11.87
C GLU A 372 29.85 31.90 -12.95
N LYS A 373 30.71 31.81 -13.96
CA LYS A 373 30.51 30.91 -15.10
C LYS A 373 30.98 29.51 -14.76
N ASN A 374 30.56 28.51 -15.55
CA ASN A 374 31.05 27.14 -15.49
C ASN A 374 31.01 26.48 -14.09
N MET A 375 30.11 26.95 -13.22
CA MET A 375 29.98 26.39 -11.88
C MET A 375 29.50 24.94 -11.90
N GLU A 376 30.09 24.12 -11.04
CA GLU A 376 29.67 22.75 -10.79
C GLU A 376 29.63 22.49 -9.29
N LEU A 377 28.47 22.04 -8.79
CA LEU A 377 28.33 21.54 -7.43
C LEU A 377 28.50 20.02 -7.43
N SER A 378 29.45 19.54 -6.63
CA SER A 378 29.82 18.13 -6.50
C SER A 378 29.95 17.71 -5.02
N TYR A 379 29.99 16.40 -4.77
CA TYR A 379 30.15 15.85 -3.42
C TYR A 379 31.45 15.04 -3.31
N ASP A 380 32.28 15.40 -2.33
CA ASP A 380 33.44 14.63 -1.92
C ASP A 380 33.08 13.75 -0.71
N GLY A 381 32.85 12.46 -0.98
CA GLY A 381 32.52 11.49 0.06
C GLY A 381 33.67 11.04 0.96
N ILE A 382 34.93 11.37 0.63
CA ILE A 382 36.09 11.05 1.51
C ILE A 382 36.15 12.07 2.64
N ASN A 383 36.05 13.35 2.27
CA ASN A 383 36.09 14.46 3.22
C ASN A 383 34.71 14.83 3.79
N ASP A 384 33.64 14.19 3.28
CA ASP A 384 32.25 14.47 3.63
C ASP A 384 31.93 15.96 3.42
N LYS A 385 32.19 16.48 2.21
CA LYS A 385 31.98 17.90 1.88
C LYS A 385 31.32 18.13 0.52
N LEU A 386 30.43 19.12 0.45
CA LEU A 386 29.97 19.68 -0.83
C LEU A 386 30.95 20.76 -1.30
N ILE A 387 31.15 20.84 -2.61
CA ILE A 387 32.10 21.77 -3.22
C ILE A 387 31.43 22.39 -4.44
N ILE A 388 31.52 23.71 -4.56
CA ILE A 388 31.31 24.42 -5.82
C ILE A 388 32.65 24.82 -6.39
N THR A 389 32.88 24.44 -7.64
CA THR A 389 34.08 24.81 -8.40
C THR A 389 33.70 25.57 -9.67
N ASN A 390 34.61 26.42 -10.15
CA ASN A 390 34.58 27.01 -11.48
C ASN A 390 35.95 26.82 -12.13
N ASP A 391 36.00 26.07 -13.24
CA ASP A 391 37.18 25.76 -14.07
C ASP A 391 38.42 25.21 -13.31
N ALA A 392 39.04 25.98 -12.41
CA ALA A 392 40.16 25.58 -11.56
C ALA A 392 40.04 26.01 -10.07
N ASP A 393 39.09 26.89 -9.73
CA ASP A 393 38.97 27.47 -8.40
C ASP A 393 37.83 26.85 -7.60
N THR A 394 38.05 26.65 -6.30
CA THR A 394 36.99 26.31 -5.35
C THR A 394 36.33 27.61 -4.89
N LEU A 395 35.05 27.76 -5.22
CA LEU A 395 34.26 28.95 -4.89
C LEU A 395 33.51 28.82 -3.56
N TRP A 396 33.19 27.59 -3.15
CA TRP A 396 32.44 27.38 -1.91
C TRP A 396 32.56 25.95 -1.42
N GLU A 397 32.67 25.78 -0.10
CA GLU A 397 32.72 24.47 0.55
C GLU A 397 31.77 24.36 1.75
N LEU A 398 31.11 23.22 1.88
CA LEU A 398 30.36 22.83 3.06
C LEU A 398 30.86 21.50 3.60
N PHE A 399 31.40 21.51 4.81
CA PHE A 399 31.87 20.32 5.48
C PHE A 399 30.79 19.71 6.36
N GLY A 400 30.68 18.38 6.31
CA GLY A 400 29.80 17.61 7.18
C GLY A 400 30.40 17.34 8.57
N ARG A 401 31.73 17.41 8.69
CA ARG A 401 32.46 17.12 9.95
C ARG A 401 32.84 18.37 10.75
N LYS A 402 32.89 19.54 10.12
CA LYS A 402 33.28 20.79 10.80
C LYS A 402 32.05 21.38 11.51
N LYS A 403 32.18 21.67 12.82
CA LYS A 403 31.14 22.36 13.60
C LYS A 403 31.26 23.86 13.40
N CYS A 404 30.55 24.40 12.41
CA CYS A 404 30.55 25.83 12.12
C CYS A 404 29.32 26.51 12.75
N ASN A 405 29.49 27.68 13.38
CA ASN A 405 28.37 28.44 13.93
C ASN A 405 27.51 29.12 12.85
N LYS A 406 28.05 29.26 11.63
CA LYS A 406 27.36 29.79 10.45
C LYS A 406 27.68 28.92 9.25
N PHE A 407 26.68 28.76 8.39
CA PHE A 407 26.83 27.99 7.15
C PHE A 407 27.73 28.69 6.13
N ILE A 408 27.73 30.03 6.13
CA ILE A 408 28.70 30.87 5.41
C ILE A 408 29.58 31.52 6.47
N SER A 409 30.88 31.23 6.43
CA SER A 409 31.87 31.76 7.38
C SER A 409 33.10 32.28 6.63
N SER A 410 33.69 33.36 7.14
CA SER A 410 34.99 33.86 6.68
C SER A 410 36.16 33.19 7.41
N ASP A 411 35.89 32.19 8.24
CA ASP A 411 36.91 31.41 8.96
C ASP A 411 37.35 30.23 8.09
N GLU A 412 38.64 30.16 7.77
CA GLU A 412 39.27 29.09 6.99
C GLU A 412 39.10 27.69 7.65
N ASN A 413 38.87 27.65 8.97
CA ASN A 413 38.56 26.44 9.71
C ASN A 413 37.07 26.05 9.66
N CYS A 414 36.23 26.84 8.99
CA CYS A 414 34.79 26.65 8.84
C CYS A 414 34.40 26.41 7.36
N ASN A 415 33.11 26.54 7.05
CA ASN A 415 32.58 26.53 5.68
C ASN A 415 32.91 27.88 5.01
N THR A 416 33.76 27.85 3.99
CA THR A 416 34.28 29.04 3.31
C THR A 416 33.50 29.34 2.03
N LEU A 417 33.32 30.64 1.75
CA LEU A 417 32.89 31.20 0.48
C LEU A 417 34.04 31.98 -0.14
#